data_AF-A0A8H9WIU8-F1
#
_entry.id   AF-A0A8H9WIU8-F1
#
_cell.length_a   1.000
_cell.length_b   1.000
_cell.length_c   1.000
_cell.angle_alpha   90.00
_cell.angle_beta   90.00
_cell.angle_gamma   90.00
#
_symmetry.space_group_name_H-M   'P 1'
#
loop_
_entity.id
_entity.type
_entity.pdbx_description
1 polymer ?
#
loop_
_entity_poly.entity_id
_entity_poly.type
_entity_poly.pdbx_seq_one_letter_code
_entity_poly.pdbx_strand_id
1 'polypeptide(L)'
;MSKKFNSADTITRLARVIRSRRLELALTIENIEEITKIDRSQISRFESGKFKSASKNLQIVCDFLQIDVWAKHEERSLGAILDEFASRSSKHKAAAEELLWALEGLEKKKVFG
;
A
#
# COMPACT_ATOMS: atom_id res chain seq x y z
N MET A 1 26.00 7.71 -2.23
CA MET A 1 24.89 8.12 -3.13
C MET A 1 23.68 7.23 -2.88
N SER A 2 22.48 7.79 -2.85
CA SER A 2 21.24 7.02 -2.65
C SER A 2 20.86 6.26 -3.93
N LYS A 3 20.66 4.94 -3.84
CA LYS A 3 20.24 4.11 -4.99
C LYS A 3 18.81 4.48 -5.41
N LYS A 4 18.59 4.66 -6.72
CA LYS A 4 17.27 4.97 -7.29
C LYS A 4 16.43 3.70 -7.45
N PHE A 5 15.12 3.84 -7.38
CA PHE A 5 14.20 2.76 -7.73
C PHE A 5 14.05 2.67 -9.25
N ASN A 6 13.89 1.45 -9.75
CA ASN A 6 13.87 1.17 -11.19
C ASN A 6 12.46 1.30 -11.79
N SER A 7 11.41 1.34 -10.98
CA SER A 7 10.03 1.50 -11.44
C SER A 7 9.15 2.22 -10.41
N ALA A 8 8.08 2.86 -10.91
CA ALA A 8 7.05 3.47 -10.08
C ALA A 8 6.22 2.43 -9.31
N ASP A 9 6.10 1.22 -9.85
CA ASP A 9 5.43 0.09 -9.21
C ASP A 9 6.18 -0.34 -7.93
N THR A 10 7.51 -0.46 -7.98
CA THR A 10 8.32 -0.76 -6.78
C THR A 10 8.14 0.29 -5.69
N ILE A 11 8.10 1.58 -6.05
CA ILE A 11 7.86 2.68 -5.11
C ILE A 11 6.47 2.54 -4.47
N THR A 12 5.45 2.26 -5.28
CA THR A 12 4.06 2.14 -4.83
C THR A 12 3.88 0.95 -3.88
N ARG A 13 4.50 -0.19 -4.20
CA ARG A 13 4.52 -1.38 -3.34
C ARG A 13 5.19 -1.09 -2.00
N LEU A 14 6.40 -0.53 -2.02
CA LEU A 14 7.11 -0.19 -0.79
C LEU A 14 6.33 0.81 0.08
N ALA A 15 5.73 1.84 -0.53
CA ALA A 15 4.91 2.82 0.18
C ALA A 15 3.72 2.17 0.91
N ARG A 16 3.03 1.24 0.24
CA ARG A 16 1.93 0.46 0.85
C ARG A 16 2.41 -0.44 1.98
N VAL A 17 3.57 -1.08 1.83
CA VAL A 17 4.16 -1.93 2.88
C VAL A 17 4.52 -1.12 4.11
N ILE A 18 5.17 0.04 3.93
CA ILE A 18 5.49 0.96 5.03
C ILE A 18 4.23 1.34 5.80
N ARG A 19 3.18 1.77 5.07
CA ARG A 19 1.90 2.14 5.69
C ARG A 19 1.25 0.97 6.41
N SER A 20 1.17 -0.20 5.77
CA SER A 20 0.51 -1.38 6.33
C SER A 20 1.23 -1.84 7.60
N ARG A 21 2.57 -1.91 7.56
CA ARG A 21 3.38 -2.30 8.69
C ARG A 21 3.25 -1.35 9.88
N ARG A 22 3.23 -0.04 9.62
CA ARG A 22 2.97 0.96 10.67
C ARG A 22 1.61 0.70 11.35
N LEU A 23 0.56 0.44 10.56
CA LEU A 23 -0.78 0.18 11.09
C LEU A 23 -0.86 -1.15 11.86
N GLU A 24 -0.19 -2.20 11.40
CA GLU A 24 -0.05 -3.47 12.12
C GLU A 24 0.58 -3.31 13.50
N LEU A 25 1.57 -2.41 13.61
CA LEU A 25 2.23 -2.07 14.87
C LEU A 25 1.46 -1.05 15.71
N ALA A 26 0.26 -0.63 15.26
CA ALA A 26 -0.56 0.40 15.91
C ALA A 26 0.16 1.74 16.15
N LEU A 27 1.11 2.09 15.28
CA LEU A 27 1.90 3.32 15.40
C LEU A 27 1.27 4.48 14.62
N THR A 28 1.34 5.70 15.17
CA THR A 28 1.08 6.93 14.41
C THR A 28 2.34 7.39 13.66
N ILE A 29 2.18 8.36 12.76
CA ILE A 29 3.34 8.97 12.08
C ILE A 29 4.20 9.73 13.10
N GLU A 30 3.55 10.39 14.07
CA GLU A 30 4.18 11.10 15.17
C GLU A 30 5.04 10.15 16.04
N ASN A 31 4.56 8.92 16.30
CA ASN A 31 5.37 7.93 17.03
C ASN A 31 6.65 7.57 16.26
N ILE A 32 6.57 7.41 14.94
CA ILE A 32 7.76 7.15 14.11
C ILE A 32 8.70 8.36 14.13
N GLU A 33 8.17 9.58 14.01
CA GLU A 33 8.96 10.82 14.07
C GLU A 33 9.70 10.94 15.41
N GLU A 34 9.02 10.70 16.52
CA GLU A 34 9.63 10.78 17.86
C GLU A 34 10.78 9.80 18.03
N ILE A 35 10.65 8.58 17.51
CA ILE A 35 11.66 7.53 17.66
C ILE A 35 12.80 7.68 16.66
N THR A 36 12.47 7.88 15.38
CA THR A 36 13.46 7.91 14.28
C THR A 36 14.07 9.29 14.04
N LYS A 37 13.49 10.34 14.63
CA LYS A 37 13.81 11.76 14.40
C LYS A 37 13.64 12.19 12.94
N ILE A 38 12.88 11.44 12.15
CA ILE A 38 12.52 11.79 10.78
C ILE A 38 11.22 12.59 10.79
N ASP A 39 11.25 13.76 10.15
CA ASP A 39 10.08 14.64 10.04
C ASP A 39 8.85 13.91 9.48
N ARG A 40 7.69 14.11 10.13
CA ARG A 40 6.41 13.51 9.76
C ARG A 40 6.00 13.75 8.30
N SER A 41 6.39 14.88 7.70
CA SER A 41 6.11 15.17 6.29
C SER A 41 6.95 14.30 5.36
N GLN A 42 8.15 13.88 5.78
CA GLN A 42 8.94 12.88 5.05
C GLN A 42 8.28 11.50 5.15
N ILE A 43 7.87 11.09 6.35
CA ILE A 43 7.20 9.80 6.59
C ILE A 43 5.91 9.71 5.77
N SER A 44 5.08 10.77 5.79
CA SER A 44 3.88 10.87 4.96
C SER A 44 4.18 10.80 3.46
N ARG A 45 5.29 11.41 2.99
CA ARG A 45 5.75 11.25 1.61
C ARG A 45 6.17 9.82 1.28
N PHE A 46 6.78 9.10 2.23
CA PHE A 46 7.13 7.69 2.04
C PHE A 46 5.87 6.82 1.94
N GLU A 47 4.88 6.99 2.82
CA GLU A 47 3.61 6.24 2.73
C GLU A 47 2.79 6.55 1.48
N SER A 48 2.96 7.72 0.90
CA SER A 48 2.27 8.13 -0.34
C SER A 48 3.06 7.87 -1.62
N GLY A 49 4.24 7.25 -1.53
CA GLY A 49 5.08 6.94 -2.70
C GLY A 49 5.73 8.16 -3.35
N LYS A 50 5.76 9.31 -2.68
CA LYS A 50 6.33 10.58 -3.21
C LYS A 50 7.85 10.65 -2.99
N PHE A 51 8.58 9.65 -3.49
CA PHE A 51 10.04 9.56 -3.45
C PHE A 51 10.60 8.84 -4.68
N LYS A 52 11.90 9.00 -4.96
CA LYS A 52 12.57 8.44 -6.15
C LYS A 52 13.77 7.54 -5.84
N SER A 53 14.29 7.59 -4.62
CA SER A 53 15.49 6.86 -4.22
C SER A 53 15.38 6.40 -2.78
N ALA A 54 16.16 5.37 -2.45
CA ALA A 54 16.34 4.89 -1.09
C ALA A 54 17.22 5.88 -0.32
N SER A 55 16.63 7.02 0.05
CA SER A 55 17.30 8.03 0.88
C SER A 55 17.67 7.46 2.24
N LYS A 56 18.64 8.08 2.92
CA LYS A 56 19.04 7.66 4.28
C LYS A 56 17.85 7.64 5.24
N ASN A 57 16.96 8.63 5.14
CA ASN A 57 15.78 8.73 5.99
C ASN A 57 14.75 7.63 5.68
N LEU A 58 14.59 7.27 4.40
CA LEU A 58 13.75 6.12 4.04
C LEU A 58 14.33 4.82 4.61
N GLN A 59 15.66 4.63 4.52
CA GLN A 59 16.33 3.46 5.08
C GLN A 59 16.11 3.39 6.60
N ILE A 60 16.31 4.48 7.33
CA ILE A 60 16.08 4.54 8.79
C ILE A 60 14.63 4.15 9.15
N VAL A 61 13.65 4.69 8.44
CA VAL A 61 12.23 4.37 8.69
C VAL A 61 11.96 2.89 8.37
N CYS A 62 12.47 2.38 7.25
CA CYS A 62 12.31 0.97 6.89
C CYS A 62 13.01 0.04 7.89
N ASP A 63 14.22 0.35 8.34
CA ASP A 63 14.95 -0.43 9.33
C ASP A 63 14.18 -0.48 10.66
N PHE A 64 13.65 0.66 11.11
CA PHE A 64 12.79 0.74 12.29
C PHE A 64 11.54 -0.14 12.16
N LEU A 65 10.89 -0.12 11.00
CA LEU A 65 9.71 -0.94 10.70
C LEU A 65 10.05 -2.39 10.34
N GLN A 66 11.34 -2.76 10.30
CA GLN A 66 11.87 -4.06 9.91
C GLN A 66 11.45 -4.47 8.49
N ILE A 67 11.49 -3.52 7.56
CA ILE A 67 11.16 -3.70 6.15
C ILE A 67 12.44 -3.68 5.33
N ASP A 68 12.67 -4.72 4.53
CA ASP A 68 13.71 -4.65 3.49
C ASP A 68 13.24 -3.76 2.33
N VAL A 69 13.94 -2.64 2.14
CA VAL A 69 13.70 -1.64 1.09
C VAL A 69 13.74 -2.26 -0.32
N TRP A 70 14.53 -3.32 -0.52
CA TRP A 70 14.78 -3.92 -1.83
C TRP A 70 14.11 -5.28 -2.03
N ALA A 71 13.43 -5.80 -1.02
CA ALA A 71 12.66 -7.02 -1.15
C ALA A 71 11.56 -6.88 -2.21
N LYS A 72 11.28 -7.98 -2.90
CA LYS A 72 10.08 -8.07 -3.73
C LYS A 72 8.88 -8.20 -2.81
N HIS A 73 8.19 -7.09 -2.60
CA HIS A 73 6.94 -7.07 -1.85
C HIS A 73 5.81 -7.59 -2.74
N GLU A 74 5.31 -8.79 -2.42
CA GLU A 74 4.17 -9.38 -3.10
C GLU A 74 2.93 -8.52 -2.87
N GLU A 75 2.19 -8.27 -3.95
CA GLU A 75 0.91 -7.57 -3.83
C GLU A 75 -0.13 -8.58 -3.39
N ARG A 76 -0.95 -8.20 -2.41
CA ARG A 76 -2.18 -8.95 -2.17
C ARG A 76 -2.97 -8.96 -3.47
N SER A 77 -3.38 -10.15 -3.92
CA SER A 77 -4.18 -10.28 -5.13
C SER A 77 -5.46 -9.47 -4.97
N LEU A 78 -6.00 -8.93 -6.08
CA LEU A 78 -7.28 -8.25 -6.05
C LEU A 78 -8.37 -9.12 -5.42
N GLY A 79 -8.33 -10.44 -5.69
CA GLY A 79 -9.20 -11.42 -5.04
C GLY A 79 -9.09 -11.41 -3.52
N ALA A 80 -7.87 -11.42 -2.96
CA ALA A 80 -7.68 -11.36 -1.51
C ALA A 80 -8.16 -10.03 -0.91
N ILE A 81 -7.99 -8.91 -1.62
CA ILE A 81 -8.48 -7.59 -1.19
C ILE A 81 -10.02 -7.56 -1.18
N LEU A 82 -10.65 -8.08 -2.23
CA LEU A 82 -12.10 -8.16 -2.33
C LEU A 82 -12.70 -9.08 -1.27
N ASP A 83 -12.05 -10.21 -0.99
CA ASP A 83 -12.48 -11.16 0.04
C ASP A 83 -12.40 -10.54 1.45
N GLU A 84 -11.28 -9.88 1.77
CA GLU A 84 -11.15 -9.14 3.03
C GLU A 84 -12.23 -8.05 3.14
N PHE A 85 -12.47 -7.29 2.07
CA PHE A 85 -13.50 -6.26 2.07
C PHE A 85 -14.90 -6.84 2.30
N ALA A 86 -15.27 -7.90 1.56
CA ALA A 86 -16.58 -8.53 1.64
C ALA A 86 -16.85 -9.16 3.02
N SER A 87 -15.81 -9.68 3.68
CA SER A 87 -15.95 -10.33 5.00
C SER A 87 -16.26 -9.35 6.16
N ARG A 88 -16.09 -8.03 5.97
CA ARG A 88 -16.26 -7.04 7.06
C ARG A 88 -17.69 -6.90 7.57
N SER A 89 -18.69 -7.00 6.70
CA SER A 89 -20.11 -7.06 7.08
C SER A 89 -20.99 -7.42 5.89
N SER A 90 -22.26 -7.74 6.14
CA SER A 90 -23.26 -8.00 5.10
C SER A 90 -23.40 -6.84 4.10
N LYS A 91 -23.24 -5.58 4.54
CA LYS A 91 -23.27 -4.41 3.65
C LYS A 91 -22.06 -4.36 2.70
N HIS A 92 -20.86 -4.68 3.19
CA HIS A 92 -19.66 -4.71 2.34
C HIS A 92 -19.73 -5.85 1.34
N LYS A 93 -20.23 -7.02 1.76
CA LYS A 93 -20.49 -8.15 0.85
C LYS A 93 -21.43 -7.75 -0.28
N ALA A 94 -22.59 -7.17 0.04
CA ALA A 94 -23.56 -6.73 -0.97
C ALA A 94 -22.95 -5.70 -1.95
N ALA A 95 -22.16 -4.74 -1.44
CA ALA A 95 -21.48 -3.77 -2.30
C ALA A 95 -20.45 -4.42 -3.26
N ALA A 96 -19.72 -5.44 -2.81
CA ALA A 96 -18.80 -6.19 -3.66
C ALA A 96 -19.55 -7.00 -4.73
N GLU A 97 -20.68 -7.61 -4.37
CA GLU A 97 -21.55 -8.35 -5.29
C GLU A 97 -22.16 -7.43 -6.35
N GLU A 98 -22.66 -6.25 -5.97
CA GLU A 98 -23.21 -5.27 -6.93
C GLU A 98 -22.17 -4.81 -7.95
N LEU A 99 -20.93 -4.55 -7.50
CA LEU A 99 -19.83 -4.21 -8.40
C LEU A 99 -19.54 -5.35 -9.38
N LEU A 100 -19.52 -6.60 -8.90
CA LEU A 100 -19.27 -7.77 -9.75
C LEU A 100 -20.36 -7.93 -10.82
N TRP A 101 -21.63 -7.83 -10.43
CA TRP A 101 -22.76 -7.89 -11.38
C TRP A 101 -22.74 -6.76 -12.40
N ALA A 102 -22.37 -5.54 -11.98
CA ALA A 102 -22.23 -4.41 -12.88
C ALA A 102 -21.14 -4.69 -13.95
N LEU A 103 -20.00 -5.25 -13.55
CA LEU A 103 -18.91 -5.62 -14.45
C LEU A 103 -19.32 -6.73 -15.42
N GLU A 104 -19.95 -7.80 -14.94
CA GLU A 104 -20.46 -8.88 -15.80
C GLU A 104 -21.49 -8.38 -16.82
N GLY A 105 -22.32 -7.40 -16.43
CA GLY A 105 -23.28 -6.75 -17.31
C GLY A 105 -22.63 -5.99 -18.47
N LEU A 106 -21.42 -5.45 -18.28
CA LEU A 106 -20.67 -4.76 -19.35
C LEU A 106 -20.13 -5.76 -20.38
N GLU A 107 -19.67 -6.93 -19.94
CA GLU A 107 -19.20 -7.98 -20.86
C GLU A 107 -20.34 -8.52 -21.71
N LYS A 108 -21.51 -8.77 -21.12
CA LYS A 108 -22.70 -9.23 -21.85
C LYS A 108 -23.18 -8.21 -22.90
N LYS A 109 -23.01 -6.90 -22.65
CA LYS A 109 -23.37 -5.85 -23.62
C LYS A 109 -22.40 -5.73 -24.80
N LYS A 110 -21.14 -6.13 -24.66
CA LYS A 110 -20.16 -6.10 -25.76
C LYS A 110 -20.34 -7.20 -26.81
N VAL A 111 -21.06 -8.28 -26.48
CA VAL A 111 -21.28 -9.42 -27.41
C VAL A 111 -22.37 -9.11 -28.45
N PHE A 112 -23.16 -8.05 -28.26
CA PHE A 112 -24.27 -7.66 -29.15
C PHE A 112 -24.10 -6.26 -29.77
N GLY A 113 -22.88 -5.70 -29.76
CA GLY A 113 -22.55 -4.40 -30.35
C GLY A 113 -21.78 -4.53 -31.65
#